data_AF-A0A3D3BHZ3-F1
#
_entry.id   AF-A0A3D3BHZ3-F1
#
_cell.length_a   1.000
_cell.length_b   1.000
_cell.length_c   1.000
_cell.angle_alpha   90.00
_cell.angle_beta   90.00
_cell.angle_gamma   90.00
#
_symmetry.space_group_name_H-M   'P 1'
#
loop_
_entity.id
_entity.type
_entity.pdbx_description
1 polymer ?
#
loop_
_entity_poly.entity_id
_entity_poly.type
_entity_poly.pdbx_seq_one_letter_code
_entity_poly.pdbx_strand_id
1 'polypeptide(L)' 'MTNDNTPSYRLTFDDAVQIWLRHWAGEFQNRIAARFDVNPARVNEALKERKHVGSREAALSQRSA' A
#
# COMPACT_ATOMS: atom_id res chain seq x y z
N MET A 1 17.37 -24.52 -12.15
CA MET A 1 17.21 -23.14 -11.64
C MET A 1 15.94 -22.60 -12.26
N THR A 2 14.81 -22.71 -11.55
CA THR A 2 13.54 -22.13 -12.01
C THR A 2 13.68 -20.63 -11.85
N ASN A 3 13.58 -19.88 -12.95
CA ASN A 3 13.38 -18.44 -12.86
C ASN A 3 11.94 -18.25 -12.40
N ASP A 4 11.74 -18.20 -11.07
CA ASP A 4 10.48 -17.83 -10.44
C ASP A 4 10.19 -16.34 -10.73
N ASN A 5 9.90 -16.04 -12.00
CA ASN A 5 9.37 -14.76 -12.49
C ASN A 5 7.88 -14.64 -12.12
N THR A 6 7.53 -15.07 -10.92
CA THR A 6 6.18 -14.90 -10.37
C THR A 6 6.01 -13.41 -10.15
N PRO A 7 4.99 -12.76 -10.75
CA PRO A 7 4.77 -11.34 -10.52
C PRO A 7 4.59 -11.13 -9.02
N SER A 8 5.39 -10.23 -8.45
CA SER A 8 5.23 -9.84 -7.05
C SER A 8 3.80 -9.38 -6.80
N TYR A 9 3.31 -9.64 -5.58
CA TYR A 9 1.97 -9.28 -5.16
C TYR A 9 1.59 -7.88 -5.63
N ARG A 10 0.48 -7.76 -6.38
CA ARG A 10 0.04 -6.49 -6.94
C ARG A 10 -0.97 -5.87 -5.98
N LEU A 11 -0.56 -4.76 -5.37
CA LEU A 11 -1.44 -3.96 -4.50
C LEU A 11 -2.79 -3.71 -5.18
N THR A 12 -3.85 -3.94 -4.40
CA THR A 12 -5.23 -3.62 -4.73
C THR A 12 -5.61 -2.23 -4.22
N PHE A 13 -6.82 -1.77 -4.56
CA PHE A 13 -7.33 -0.52 -3.99
C PHE A 13 -7.51 -0.61 -2.47
N ASP A 14 -8.00 -1.75 -1.97
CA ASP A 14 -8.16 -1.98 -0.52
C ASP A 14 -6.80 -1.97 0.20
N ASP A 15 -5.78 -2.62 -0.39
CA ASP A 15 -4.43 -2.54 0.17
C ASP A 15 -3.92 -1.10 0.26
N ALA A 16 -4.22 -0.27 -0.76
CA ALA A 16 -3.84 1.14 -0.73
C ALA A 16 -4.55 1.91 0.40
N VAL A 17 -5.83 1.62 0.66
CA VAL A 17 -6.56 2.17 1.82
C VAL A 17 -5.87 1.77 3.13
N GLN A 18 -5.51 0.49 3.27
CA GLN A 18 -4.82 -0.02 4.46
C GLN A 18 -3.40 0.56 4.62
N ILE A 19 -2.70 0.80 3.51
CA ILE A 19 -1.41 1.51 3.49
C ILE A 19 -1.56 2.92 4.06
N TRP A 20 -2.60 3.66 3.68
CA TRP A 20 -2.88 4.99 4.22
C TRP A 20 -3.14 4.96 5.72
N LEU A 21 -3.98 4.03 6.18
CA LEU A 21 -4.30 3.88 7.61
C LEU A 21 -3.06 3.57 8.46
N ARG A 22 -2.22 2.63 8.01
CA ARG A 22 -0.96 2.29 8.72
C ARG A 22 0.05 3.43 8.70
N HIS A 23 0.19 4.12 7.57
CA HIS A 23 1.09 5.26 7.46
C HIS A 23 0.67 6.40 8.40
N TRP A 24 -0.63 6.69 8.52
CA TRP A 24 -1.13 7.67 9.49
C TRP A 24 -1.07 7.22 10.94
N ALA A 25 -1.07 5.91 11.19
CA ALA A 25 -0.79 5.35 12.51
C ALA A 25 0.71 5.45 12.89
N GLY A 26 1.57 5.93 11.99
CA GLY A 26 3.00 6.14 12.23
C GLY A 26 3.91 5.00 11.78
N GLU A 27 3.41 3.99 11.07
CA GLU A 27 4.27 2.95 10.50
C GLU A 27 5.14 3.50 9.35
N PHE A 28 6.41 3.12 9.36
CA PHE A 28 7.34 3.43 8.28
C PHE A 28 7.02 2.62 7.01
N GLN A 29 7.22 3.23 5.84
CA GLN A 29 6.91 2.61 4.54
C GLN A 29 7.60 1.25 4.32
N ASN A 30 8.81 1.04 4.86
CA ASN A 30 9.52 -0.24 4.77
C ASN A 30 8.82 -1.36 5.56
N ARG A 31 8.23 -1.04 6.72
CA ARG A 31 7.46 -1.99 7.55
C ARG A 31 6.13 -2.32 6.90
N ILE A 32 5.46 -1.30 6.36
CA ILE A 32 4.25 -1.47 5.57
C ILE A 32 4.53 -2.36 4.36
N ALA A 33 5.60 -2.09 3.62
CA ALA A 33 6.00 -2.86 2.43
C ALA A 33 6.25 -4.34 2.75
N ALA A 34 6.96 -4.63 3.85
CA ALA A 34 7.18 -5.99 4.31
C ALA A 34 5.87 -6.71 4.67
N ARG A 35 4.87 -6.00 5.22
CA ARG A 35 3.57 -6.58 5.59
C ARG A 35 2.71 -6.96 4.38
N PHE A 36 2.90 -6.29 3.25
CA PHE A 36 2.19 -6.59 1.99
C PHE A 36 3.04 -7.40 1.00
N ASP A 37 4.26 -7.80 1.37
CA ASP A 37 5.22 -8.47 0.48
C ASP A 37 5.46 -7.70 -0.83
N VAL A 38 5.62 -6.38 -0.72
CA VAL A 38 5.88 -5.50 -1.87
C VAL A 38 7.15 -4.69 -1.71
N ASN A 39 7.64 -4.15 -2.82
CA ASN A 39 8.73 -3.17 -2.80
C ASN A 39 8.24 -1.86 -2.14
N PRO A 40 9.04 -1.21 -1.26
CA PRO A 40 8.70 0.10 -0.68
C PRO A 40 8.31 1.18 -1.69
N ALA A 41 8.85 1.12 -2.93
CA ALA A 41 8.43 2.00 -4.01
C ALA A 41 6.93 1.86 -4.33
N ARG A 42 6.34 0.66 -4.23
CA ARG A 42 4.90 0.44 -4.46
C ARG A 42 4.04 1.10 -3.39
N VAL A 43 4.49 1.06 -2.13
CA VAL A 43 3.87 1.79 -1.03
C VAL A 43 3.94 3.30 -1.30
N ASN A 44 5.09 3.80 -1.76
CA ASN A 44 5.26 5.21 -2.11
C ASN A 44 4.31 5.67 -3.23
N GLU A 45 4.14 4.85 -4.27
CA GLU A 45 3.21 5.14 -5.38
C GLU A 45 1.74 5.20 -4.92
N ALA A 46 1.34 4.34 -3.97
CA ALA A 46 0.01 4.40 -3.35
C ALA A 46 -0.17 5.65 -2.47
N LEU A 47 0.84 6.00 -1.65
CA LEU A 47 0.83 7.19 -0.80
C LEU A 47 0.92 8.52 -1.59
N LYS A 48 1.40 8.47 -2.83
CA LYS A 48 1.36 9.62 -3.76
C LYS A 48 0.12 9.62 -4.65
N GLU A 49 -0.78 8.65 -4.48
CA GLU A 49 -1.95 8.42 -5.32
C GLU A 49 -1.62 8.33 -6.82
N ARG A 50 -0.39 7.96 -7.18
CA ARG A 50 -0.01 7.66 -8.58
C ARG A 50 -0.66 6.36 -9.06
N LYS A 51 -0.96 5.48 -8.11
CA LYS A 51 -1.82 4.31 -8.27
C LYS A 51 -2.89 4.34 -7.18
N HIS A 52 -4.04 3.74 -7.48
CA HIS A 52 -5.18 3.65 -6.56
C HIS A 52 -5.71 5.05 -6.13
N VAL A 53 -5.87 5.96 -7.10
CA VAL A 53 -6.45 7.29 -6.89
C VAL A 53 -7.76 7.18 -6.10
N GLY A 54 -7.90 7.97 -5.04
CA GLY A 54 -9.07 7.94 -4.16
C GLY A 54 -8.92 7.02 -2.95
N SER A 55 -7.86 6.21 -2.87
CA SER A 55 -7.60 5.37 -1.69
C SER A 55 -7.37 6.20 -0.42
N ARG A 56 -6.84 7.42 -0.58
CA ARG A 56 -6.63 8.36 0.53
C ARG A 56 -7.97 8.81 1.12
N GLU A 57 -8.91 9.19 0.26
CA GLU A 57 -10.24 9.63 0.68
C GLU A 57 -11.02 8.49 1.34
N ALA A 58 -11.00 7.29 0.74
CA ALA A 58 -11.59 6.11 1.35
C ALA A 58 -11.00 5.79 2.73
N ALA A 59 -9.68 5.93 2.91
CA ALA A 59 -9.04 5.80 4.22
C ALA A 59 -9.47 6.87 5.22
N LEU A 60 -9.68 8.12 4.79
CA LEU A 60 -10.24 9.18 5.64
C LEU A 60 -11.66 8.83 6.10
N SER A 61 -12.51 8.34 5.19
CA SER A 61 -13.87 7.90 5.53
C SER A 61 -13.87 6.79 6.57
N GLN A 62 -12.95 5.81 6.48
CA GLN A 62 -12.84 4.74 7.47
C GLN A 62 -12.35 5.22 8.84
N ARG A 63 -11.47 6.22 8.89
CA ARG A 63 -10.98 6.78 10.16
C ARG A 63 -12.03 7.61 10.90
N SER A 64 -13.02 8.14 10.16
CA SER A 64 -14.04 9.05 10.69
C SER A 64 -15.33 8.33 11.12
N ALA A 65 -15.42 7.03 10.85
CA ALA A 65 -16.52 6.14 11.25
C ALA A 65 -16.24 5.51 12.62
#